data_AF-A0A6A4H492-F1
#
_entry.id   AF-A0A6A4H492-F1
#
_cell.length_a   1.000
_cell.length_b   1.000
_cell.length_c   1.000
_cell.angle_alpha   90.00
_cell.angle_beta   90.00
_cell.angle_gamma   90.00
#
_symmetry.space_group_name_H-M   'P 1'
#
loop_
_entity.id
_entity.type
_entity.pdbx_description
1 polymer ?
#
loop_
_entity_poly.entity_id
_entity_poly.type
_entity_poly.pdbx_seq_one_letter_code
_entity_poly.pdbx_strand_id
1 'polypeptide(L)'
;MAMDQLGALLDKNPGLASCVRCLELRDIKARLVEGDAIYVSIAGLINQLSNVKKLLLFDVDWDALSVSLELALTRMFKAPSVTEVVLENFGIATFADLTSLLSHLANLKVLKVVGLSCWDWSAPNHAGATGSPPPSGPIQLDKLVFDRGAFLSWFRQADCPFRLENLRHLQAFQFRHCAGKLHPVSLLQQVDLGNFHLGYTPNLRSLKLVNIDQND
;
A
#
# COMPACT_ATOMS: atom_id res chain seq x y z
N MET A 1 2.32 -28.62 0.85
CA MET A 1 3.38 -29.44 0.22
C MET A 1 4.35 -28.62 -0.64
N ALA A 2 3.93 -27.92 -1.70
CA ALA A 2 4.86 -27.12 -2.53
C ALA A 2 5.53 -25.97 -1.75
N MET A 3 4.77 -25.27 -0.90
CA MET A 3 5.30 -24.17 -0.07
C MET A 3 6.29 -24.67 0.99
N ASP A 4 6.02 -25.82 1.58
CA ASP A 4 6.89 -26.43 2.60
C ASP A 4 8.22 -26.89 1.99
N GLN A 5 8.18 -27.41 0.76
CA GLN A 5 9.39 -27.77 0.01
C GLN A 5 10.23 -26.54 -0.34
N LEU A 6 9.60 -25.44 -0.73
CA LEU A 6 10.30 -24.18 -0.98
C LEU A 6 10.94 -23.65 0.31
N GLY A 7 10.24 -23.73 1.45
CA GLY A 7 10.77 -23.31 2.75
C GLY A 7 12.00 -24.13 3.13
N ALA A 8 11.90 -25.46 3.02
CA ALA A 8 13.04 -26.34 3.27
C ALA A 8 14.23 -26.09 2.32
N LEU A 9 13.99 -25.68 1.08
CA LEU A 9 15.04 -25.33 0.13
C LEU A 9 15.76 -24.04 0.54
N LEU A 10 15.00 -23.02 0.98
CA LEU A 10 15.55 -21.75 1.46
C LEU A 10 16.31 -21.93 2.78
N ASP A 11 15.82 -22.78 3.68
CA ASP A 11 16.52 -23.13 4.93
C ASP A 11 17.85 -23.82 4.65
N LYS A 12 17.89 -24.73 3.67
CA LYS A 12 19.12 -25.40 3.23
C LYS A 12 20.08 -24.46 2.50
N ASN A 13 19.58 -23.36 1.92
CA ASN A 13 20.37 -22.43 1.13
C ASN A 13 20.03 -20.97 1.49
N PRO A 14 20.46 -20.48 2.68
CA PRO A 14 20.14 -19.12 3.12
C PRO A 14 20.60 -18.02 2.14
N GLY A 15 21.67 -18.28 1.37
CA GLY A 15 22.11 -17.41 0.30
C GLY A 15 21.04 -17.16 -0.76
N LEU A 16 20.23 -18.19 -1.09
CA LEU A 16 19.12 -18.07 -2.05
C LEU A 16 18.02 -17.15 -1.52
N ALA A 17 17.64 -17.30 -0.24
CA ALA A 17 16.67 -16.41 0.41
C ALA A 17 17.16 -14.95 0.39
N SER A 18 18.46 -14.73 0.60
CA SER A 18 19.07 -13.40 0.57
C SER A 18 19.12 -12.77 -0.84
N CYS A 19 19.00 -13.58 -1.90
CA CYS A 19 18.97 -13.13 -3.29
C CYS A 19 17.58 -12.68 -3.75
N VAL A 20 16.51 -13.04 -3.02
CA VAL A 20 15.15 -12.63 -3.36
C VAL A 20 15.00 -11.13 -3.12
N ARG A 21 14.82 -10.37 -4.20
CA ARG A 21 14.63 -8.90 -4.17
C ARG A 21 13.19 -8.47 -4.36
N CYS A 22 12.33 -9.37 -4.81
CA CYS A 22 10.96 -9.08 -5.16
C CYS A 22 10.07 -10.17 -4.56
N LEU A 23 9.10 -9.77 -3.75
CA LEU A 23 8.05 -10.65 -3.25
C LEU A 23 6.72 -10.19 -3.85
N GLU A 24 6.03 -11.11 -4.49
CA GLU A 24 4.70 -10.89 -5.05
C GLU A 24 3.72 -11.88 -4.43
N LEU A 25 2.64 -11.36 -3.86
CA LEU A 25 1.52 -12.14 -3.33
C LEU A 25 0.26 -11.77 -4.11
N ARG A 26 -0.48 -12.78 -4.54
CA ARG A 26 -1.72 -12.64 -5.32
C ARG A 26 -2.87 -13.42 -4.69
N ASP A 27 -4.09 -12.92 -4.88
CA ASP A 27 -5.34 -13.63 -4.60
C ASP A 27 -5.48 -14.10 -3.15
N ILE A 28 -4.97 -13.31 -2.20
CA ILE A 28 -5.11 -13.57 -0.76
C ILE A 28 -6.40 -12.93 -0.26
N LYS A 29 -7.51 -13.61 -0.54
CA LYS A 29 -8.87 -13.19 -0.12
C LYS A 29 -9.42 -14.18 0.90
N ALA A 30 -10.33 -13.71 1.75
CA ALA A 30 -11.06 -14.56 2.69
C ALA A 30 -11.66 -15.78 1.96
N ARG A 31 -11.10 -16.96 2.20
CA ARG A 31 -11.73 -18.23 1.83
C ARG A 31 -11.54 -19.24 2.95
N LEU A 32 -12.67 -19.52 3.60
CA LEU A 32 -13.09 -20.74 4.30
C LEU A 32 -11.96 -21.57 4.94
N VAL A 33 -11.94 -21.62 6.28
CA VAL A 33 -11.48 -22.66 7.25
C VAL A 33 -10.31 -23.61 6.90
N GLU A 34 -10.13 -24.04 5.65
CA GLU A 34 -9.06 -24.92 5.15
C GLU A 34 -7.76 -24.17 4.79
N GLY A 35 -7.74 -22.82 4.80
CA GLY A 35 -6.60 -22.01 4.36
C GLY A 35 -5.43 -21.84 5.36
N ASP A 36 -5.61 -22.20 6.63
CA ASP A 36 -4.67 -21.83 7.70
C ASP A 36 -3.27 -22.40 7.52
N ALA A 37 -3.15 -23.68 7.13
CA ALA A 37 -1.86 -24.32 6.95
C ALA A 37 -1.04 -23.67 5.83
N ILE A 38 -1.70 -23.28 4.73
CA ILE A 38 -1.04 -22.61 3.60
C ILE A 38 -0.53 -21.24 4.02
N TYR A 39 -1.33 -20.48 4.78
CA TYR A 39 -0.92 -19.17 5.27
C TYR A 39 0.24 -19.24 6.28
N VAL A 40 0.28 -20.26 7.14
CA VAL A 40 1.42 -20.51 8.02
C VAL A 40 2.69 -20.80 7.20
N SER A 41 2.60 -21.62 6.14
CA SER A 41 3.75 -21.89 5.27
C SER A 41 4.21 -20.63 4.52
N ILE A 42 3.28 -19.82 4.01
CA ILE A 42 3.60 -18.52 3.37
C ILE A 42 4.27 -17.59 4.38
N ALA A 43 3.75 -17.48 5.60
CA ALA A 43 4.32 -16.66 6.65
C ALA A 43 5.76 -17.12 7.00
N GLY A 44 5.99 -18.43 7.09
CA GLY A 44 7.32 -19.02 7.28
C GLY A 44 8.30 -18.58 6.20
N LEU A 45 7.89 -18.69 4.92
CA LEU A 45 8.69 -18.23 3.78
C LEU A 45 9.02 -16.74 3.86
N ILE A 46 8.02 -15.89 4.10
CA ILE A 46 8.21 -14.43 4.19
C ILE A 46 9.24 -14.08 5.27
N ASN A 47 9.18 -14.73 6.43
CA ASN A 47 10.12 -14.48 7.53
C ASN A 47 11.58 -14.88 7.19
N GLN A 48 11.80 -15.75 6.20
CA GLN A 48 13.15 -16.12 5.73
C GLN A 48 13.73 -15.08 4.75
N LEU A 49 12.90 -14.22 4.15
CA LEU A 49 13.34 -13.25 3.14
C LEU A 49 13.82 -11.96 3.81
N SER A 50 15.13 -11.77 3.92
CA SER A 50 15.72 -10.59 4.59
C SER A 50 15.96 -9.39 3.67
N ASN A 51 15.93 -9.60 2.36
CA ASN A 51 16.55 -8.70 1.38
C ASN A 51 15.59 -8.20 0.29
N VAL A 52 14.28 -8.33 0.54
CA VAL A 52 13.21 -7.91 -0.35
C VAL A 52 13.26 -6.39 -0.50
N LYS A 53 13.43 -5.92 -1.74
CA LYS A 53 13.41 -4.50 -2.10
C LYS A 53 12.03 -4.03 -2.54
N LYS A 54 11.30 -4.94 -3.18
CA LYS A 54 10.01 -4.68 -3.81
C LYS A 54 8.96 -5.67 -3.29
N LEU A 55 7.90 -5.14 -2.71
CA LEU A 55 6.74 -5.89 -2.23
C LEU A 55 5.53 -5.57 -3.11
N LEU A 56 4.91 -6.59 -3.69
CA LEU A 56 3.67 -6.44 -4.45
C LEU A 56 2.58 -7.29 -3.85
N LEU A 57 1.45 -6.65 -3.53
CA LEU A 57 0.24 -7.28 -3.00
C LEU A 57 -0.89 -7.02 -3.99
N PHE A 58 -1.33 -8.06 -4.68
CA PHE A 58 -2.43 -8.02 -5.65
C PHE A 58 -3.62 -8.79 -5.11
N ASP A 59 -4.81 -8.20 -5.18
CA ASP A 59 -6.05 -8.90 -4.82
C ASP A 59 -5.98 -9.46 -3.39
N VAL A 60 -5.50 -8.64 -2.45
CA VAL A 60 -5.31 -8.99 -1.04
C VAL A 60 -6.36 -8.31 -0.18
N ASP A 61 -7.03 -9.06 0.68
CA ASP A 61 -7.93 -8.55 1.72
C ASP A 61 -7.22 -8.64 3.07
N TRP A 62 -6.75 -7.50 3.58
CA TRP A 62 -5.87 -7.43 4.75
C TRP A 62 -6.53 -7.96 6.01
N ASP A 63 -7.81 -7.66 6.24
CA ASP A 63 -8.54 -8.10 7.43
C ASP A 63 -8.89 -9.59 7.39
N ALA A 64 -8.73 -10.22 6.22
CA ALA A 64 -8.94 -11.64 6.02
C ALA A 64 -7.67 -12.49 6.17
N LEU A 65 -6.51 -11.85 6.45
CA LEU A 65 -5.26 -12.56 6.64
C LEU A 65 -5.30 -13.39 7.92
N SER A 66 -4.64 -14.55 7.90
CA SER A 66 -4.36 -15.24 9.15
C SER A 66 -3.37 -14.42 9.98
N VAL A 67 -3.47 -14.51 11.31
CA VAL A 67 -2.60 -13.80 12.25
C VAL A 67 -1.11 -13.99 11.93
N SER A 68 -0.70 -15.21 11.55
CA SER A 68 0.69 -15.51 11.20
C SER A 68 1.16 -14.76 9.95
N LEU A 69 0.31 -14.69 8.92
CA LEU A 69 0.64 -14.02 7.66
C LEU A 69 0.63 -12.50 7.82
N GLU A 70 -0.36 -11.95 8.53
CA GLU A 70 -0.42 -10.53 8.89
C GLU A 70 0.84 -10.09 9.65
N LEU A 71 1.27 -10.86 10.66
CA LEU A 71 2.49 -10.58 11.41
C LEU A 71 3.74 -10.63 10.53
N ALA A 72 3.85 -11.63 9.65
CA ALA A 72 4.99 -11.76 8.74
C ALA A 72 5.07 -10.59 7.76
N LEU A 73 3.93 -10.19 7.18
CA LEU A 73 3.85 -9.02 6.31
C LEU A 73 4.15 -7.73 7.08
N THR A 74 3.57 -7.53 8.26
CA THR A 74 3.85 -6.34 9.09
C THR A 74 5.35 -6.22 9.42
N ARG A 75 6.05 -7.33 9.67
CA ARG A 75 7.52 -7.34 9.82
C ARG A 75 8.23 -6.95 8.53
N MET A 76 7.76 -7.44 7.38
CA MET A 76 8.28 -7.05 6.06
C MET A 76 8.10 -5.56 5.79
N PHE A 77 6.96 -4.96 6.16
CA PHE A 77 6.73 -3.51 6.06
C PHE A 77 7.68 -2.69 6.94
N LYS A 78 8.18 -3.28 8.04
CA LYS A 78 9.20 -2.66 8.91
C LYS A 78 10.63 -2.90 8.42
N ALA A 79 10.84 -3.76 7.42
CA ALA A 79 12.16 -4.12 6.98
C ALA A 79 12.82 -2.96 6.22
N PRO A 80 14.04 -2.54 6.59
CA PRO A 80 14.68 -1.38 5.97
C PRO A 80 15.06 -1.62 4.51
N SER A 81 15.08 -2.87 4.05
CA SER A 81 15.37 -3.26 2.68
C SER A 81 14.22 -2.93 1.71
N VAL A 82 12.98 -2.82 2.20
CA VAL A 82 11.80 -2.53 1.37
C VAL A 82 11.79 -1.06 0.99
N THR A 83 11.87 -0.81 -0.32
CA THR A 83 11.93 0.55 -0.91
C THR A 83 10.83 0.79 -1.94
N GLU A 84 10.15 -0.26 -2.38
CA GLU A 84 9.01 -0.18 -3.29
C GLU A 84 7.86 -1.06 -2.78
N VAL A 85 6.67 -0.46 -2.69
CA VAL A 85 5.42 -1.16 -2.36
C VAL A 85 4.38 -0.89 -3.44
N VAL A 86 3.77 -1.97 -3.90
CA VAL A 86 2.64 -1.97 -4.83
C VAL A 86 1.45 -2.64 -4.16
N LEU A 87 0.38 -1.89 -3.94
CA LEU A 87 -0.91 -2.38 -3.47
C LEU A 87 -1.89 -2.26 -4.64
N GLU A 88 -2.41 -3.38 -5.12
CA GLU A 88 -3.34 -3.43 -6.25
C GLU A 88 -4.55 -4.28 -5.89
N ASN A 89 -5.76 -3.73 -6.02
CA ASN A 89 -7.00 -4.37 -5.53
C ASN A 89 -6.88 -4.78 -4.05
N PHE A 90 -6.35 -3.89 -3.21
CA PHE A 90 -6.04 -4.13 -1.81
C PHE A 90 -7.20 -3.68 -0.91
N GLY A 91 -7.74 -4.60 -0.11
CA GLY A 91 -8.79 -4.34 0.88
C GLY A 91 -8.20 -4.15 2.28
N ILE A 92 -8.71 -3.16 3.02
CA ILE A 92 -8.41 -2.95 4.44
C ILE A 92 -9.60 -2.24 5.11
N ALA A 93 -9.94 -2.60 6.34
CA ALA A 93 -11.18 -2.15 6.97
C ALA A 93 -11.16 -0.64 7.21
N THR A 94 -10.08 -0.15 7.81
CA THR A 94 -9.97 1.25 8.22
C THR A 94 -8.78 1.96 7.60
N PHE A 95 -8.95 3.26 7.39
CA PHE A 95 -7.88 4.12 6.92
C PHE A 95 -6.77 4.24 7.95
N ALA A 96 -7.11 4.23 9.25
CA ALA A 96 -6.14 4.22 10.34
C ALA A 96 -5.17 3.01 10.23
N ASP A 97 -5.68 1.81 9.98
CA ASP A 97 -4.85 0.61 9.81
C ASP A 97 -3.93 0.72 8.60
N LEU A 98 -4.44 1.26 7.48
CA LEU A 98 -3.62 1.53 6.30
C LEU A 98 -2.49 2.53 6.62
N THR A 99 -2.81 3.64 7.29
CA THR A 99 -1.80 4.65 7.65
C THR A 99 -0.76 4.08 8.60
N SER A 100 -1.18 3.25 9.56
CA SER A 100 -0.31 2.54 10.50
C SER A 100 0.66 1.61 9.75
N LEU A 101 0.14 0.78 8.84
CA LEU A 101 0.94 -0.13 8.02
C LEU A 101 1.98 0.63 7.18
N LEU A 102 1.55 1.71 6.52
CA LEU A 102 2.40 2.51 5.65
C LEU A 102 3.44 3.34 6.43
N SER A 103 3.14 3.74 7.67
CA SER A 103 4.06 4.50 8.53
C SER A 103 5.33 3.72 8.91
N HIS A 104 5.29 2.40 8.82
CA HIS A 104 6.43 1.53 9.12
C HIS A 104 7.49 1.50 8.01
N LEU A 105 7.18 1.97 6.80
CA LEU A 105 8.06 1.90 5.63
C LEU A 105 9.06 3.07 5.60
N ALA A 106 9.93 3.17 6.60
CA ALA A 106 10.85 4.29 6.78
C ALA A 106 11.76 4.60 5.56
N ASN A 107 12.07 3.58 4.73
CA ASN A 107 12.92 3.70 3.55
C ASN A 107 12.14 3.66 2.22
N LEU A 108 10.82 3.81 2.24
CA LEU A 108 10.00 3.76 1.03
C LEU A 108 10.37 4.89 0.08
N LYS A 109 10.60 4.54 -1.18
CA LYS A 109 10.83 5.49 -2.28
C LYS A 109 9.70 5.46 -3.31
N VAL A 110 9.08 4.29 -3.48
CA VAL A 110 8.04 4.08 -4.49
C VAL A 110 6.81 3.51 -3.82
N LEU A 111 5.70 4.24 -3.90
CA LEU A 111 4.38 3.78 -3.47
C LEU A 111 3.43 3.79 -4.66
N LYS A 112 2.88 2.62 -4.99
CA LYS A 112 1.77 2.48 -5.94
C LYS A 112 0.57 1.90 -5.21
N VAL A 113 -0.56 2.59 -5.26
CA VAL A 113 -1.83 2.12 -4.70
C VAL A 113 -2.92 2.23 -5.75
N VAL A 114 -3.44 1.11 -6.23
CA VAL A 114 -4.48 1.06 -7.27
C VAL A 114 -5.59 0.14 -6.81
N GLY A 115 -6.85 0.52 -6.99
CA GLY A 115 -7.98 -0.31 -6.59
C GLY A 115 -8.07 -0.52 -5.08
N LEU A 116 -7.62 0.43 -4.26
CA LEU A 116 -7.76 0.30 -2.81
C LEU A 116 -9.25 0.27 -2.42
N SER A 117 -9.65 -0.69 -1.60
CA SER A 117 -10.93 -0.73 -0.93
C SER A 117 -10.71 -0.46 0.56
N CYS A 118 -11.25 0.65 1.05
CA CYS A 118 -11.24 1.02 2.45
C CYS A 118 -12.67 1.40 2.84
N TRP A 119 -13.19 0.75 3.89
CA TRP A 119 -14.59 0.88 4.28
C TRP A 119 -14.81 2.13 5.12
N ASP A 120 -13.85 2.43 6.00
CA ASP A 120 -13.83 3.63 6.81
C ASP A 120 -12.69 4.56 6.38
N TRP A 121 -13.04 5.63 5.66
CA TRP A 121 -12.11 6.70 5.26
C TRP A 121 -12.03 7.83 6.28
N SER A 122 -12.67 7.70 7.45
CA SER A 122 -12.52 8.70 8.49
C SER A 122 -11.03 8.81 8.86
N ALA A 123 -10.52 10.04 8.86
CA ALA A 123 -9.16 10.28 9.32
C ALA A 123 -9.06 9.80 10.77
N PRO A 124 -7.95 9.20 11.20
CA PRO A 124 -7.77 8.83 12.59
C PRO A 124 -8.02 10.07 13.45
N ASN A 125 -9.10 10.04 14.24
CA ASN A 125 -9.40 11.12 15.16
C ASN A 125 -8.29 11.10 16.22
N HIS A 126 -7.28 11.98 16.07
CA HIS A 126 -6.11 12.09 16.95
C HIS A 126 -6.44 12.49 18.41
N ALA A 127 -7.73 12.50 18.80
CA ALA A 127 -8.18 12.88 20.13
C ALA A 127 -7.79 11.91 21.26
N GLY A 128 -7.00 10.86 21.00
CA GLY A 128 -6.65 9.86 22.04
C GLY A 128 -5.32 9.11 21.88
N ALA A 129 -4.43 9.47 20.96
CA ALA A 129 -3.15 8.77 20.78
C ALA A 129 -2.10 9.20 21.82
N THR A 130 -2.38 8.96 23.10
CA THR A 130 -1.37 9.01 24.17
C THR A 130 -0.44 7.81 24.03
N GLY A 131 0.80 8.02 23.57
CA GLY A 131 1.90 7.22 24.10
C GLY A 131 3.03 6.77 23.18
N SER A 132 3.04 7.06 21.88
CA SER A 132 4.27 6.85 21.10
C SER A 132 4.39 7.83 19.94
N PRO A 133 5.46 8.65 19.89
CA PRO A 133 5.74 9.44 18.70
C PRO A 133 5.97 8.50 17.50
N PRO A 134 5.56 8.89 16.29
CA PRO A 134 5.80 8.08 15.09
C PRO A 134 7.31 7.75 15.02
N PRO A 135 7.71 6.47 14.88
CA PRO A 135 9.08 6.04 15.19
C PRO A 135 10.16 6.49 14.19
N SER A 136 9.84 7.37 13.24
CA SER A 136 10.70 7.61 12.09
C SER A 136 10.41 9.01 11.57
N GLY A 137 11.47 9.74 11.21
CA GLY A 137 11.31 10.99 10.47
C GLY A 137 10.48 10.80 9.20
N PRO A 138 10.05 11.90 8.57
CA PRO A 138 9.19 11.83 7.40
C PRO A 138 9.77 10.94 6.28
N ILE A 139 8.93 10.08 5.71
CA ILE A 139 9.25 9.20 4.59
C ILE A 139 9.29 10.02 3.30
N GLN A 140 10.39 9.96 2.56
CA GLN A 140 10.57 10.70 1.31
C GLN A 140 10.28 9.82 0.09
N LEU A 141 9.19 10.12 -0.61
CA LEU A 141 8.83 9.40 -1.83
C LEU A 141 9.50 10.02 -3.06
N ASP A 142 10.10 9.18 -3.90
CA ASP A 142 10.55 9.53 -5.25
C ASP A 142 9.40 9.39 -6.27
N LYS A 143 8.54 8.39 -6.07
CA LYS A 143 7.44 8.06 -6.97
C LYS A 143 6.17 7.70 -6.21
N LEU A 144 5.08 8.32 -6.61
CA LEU A 144 3.75 8.09 -6.08
C LEU A 144 2.78 7.83 -7.24
N VAL A 145 2.04 6.72 -7.14
CA VAL A 145 1.01 6.33 -8.10
C VAL A 145 -0.26 6.00 -7.32
N PHE A 146 -1.37 6.66 -7.61
CA PHE A 146 -2.65 6.36 -6.94
C PHE A 146 -3.87 6.61 -7.83
N ASP A 147 -5.01 6.05 -7.46
CA ASP A 147 -6.24 6.15 -8.25
C ASP A 147 -7.50 6.64 -7.51
N ARG A 148 -7.36 7.00 -6.22
CA ARG A 148 -8.43 7.60 -5.42
C ARG A 148 -8.06 8.98 -4.92
N GLY A 149 -8.98 9.94 -5.08
CA GLY A 149 -8.83 11.30 -4.57
C GLY A 149 -8.66 11.39 -3.05
N ALA A 150 -9.16 10.42 -2.27
CA ALA A 150 -9.03 10.40 -0.81
C ALA A 150 -7.56 10.36 -0.32
N PHE A 151 -6.64 9.79 -1.13
CA PHE A 151 -5.20 9.86 -0.84
C PHE A 151 -4.68 11.30 -0.88
N LEU A 152 -5.20 12.14 -1.77
CA LEU A 152 -4.76 13.53 -1.89
C LEU A 152 -5.08 14.34 -0.65
N SER A 153 -6.26 14.14 -0.05
CA SER A 153 -6.62 14.79 1.21
C SER A 153 -5.71 14.34 2.36
N TRP A 154 -5.35 13.05 2.39
CA TRP A 154 -4.45 12.53 3.42
C TRP A 154 -3.03 13.09 3.32
N PHE A 155 -2.44 13.16 2.12
CA PHE A 155 -1.09 13.72 1.95
C PHE A 155 -0.96 15.19 2.38
N ARG A 156 -2.08 15.90 2.58
CA ARG A 156 -2.12 17.29 3.10
C ARG A 156 -2.22 17.36 4.62
N GLN A 157 -2.57 16.27 5.28
CA GLN A 157 -2.68 16.25 6.73
C GLN A 157 -1.30 16.35 7.36
N ALA A 158 -1.19 17.09 8.47
CA ALA A 158 0.06 17.27 9.20
C ALA A 158 0.64 15.93 9.71
N ASP A 159 -0.24 14.97 9.98
CA ASP A 159 0.10 13.65 10.51
C ASP A 159 0.43 12.62 9.40
N CYS A 160 0.43 13.02 8.13
CA CYS A 160 0.85 12.13 7.05
C CYS A 160 2.34 11.81 7.18
N PRO A 161 2.75 10.52 7.20
CA PRO A 161 4.15 10.15 7.34
C PRO A 161 4.97 10.44 6.07
N PHE A 162 4.34 10.80 4.95
CA PHE A 162 4.99 11.02 3.67
C PHE A 162 5.24 12.50 3.37
N ARG A 163 6.47 12.84 3.00
CA ARG A 163 6.80 14.15 2.42
C ARG A 163 6.83 14.05 0.92
N LEU A 164 6.07 14.94 0.27
CA LEU A 164 5.99 15.03 -1.18
C LEU A 164 7.03 16.02 -1.76
N GLU A 165 7.80 16.72 -0.92
CA GLU A 165 8.76 17.75 -1.34
C GLU A 165 9.80 17.24 -2.36
N ASN A 166 10.21 15.97 -2.23
CA ASN A 166 11.18 15.32 -3.11
C ASN A 166 10.56 14.45 -4.20
N LEU A 167 9.23 14.50 -4.34
CA LEU A 167 8.51 13.66 -5.30
C LEU A 167 8.91 14.03 -6.73
N ARG A 168 9.44 13.07 -7.47
CA ARG A 168 9.90 13.24 -8.86
C ARG A 168 8.87 12.76 -9.86
N HIS A 169 8.09 11.74 -9.49
CA HIS A 169 7.10 11.11 -10.35
C HIS A 169 5.76 11.04 -9.63
N LEU A 170 4.75 11.69 -10.19
CA LEU A 170 3.37 11.62 -9.74
C LEU A 170 2.50 11.06 -10.87
N GLN A 171 1.77 10.00 -10.57
CA GLN A 171 0.75 9.47 -11.47
C GLN A 171 -0.58 9.34 -10.74
N ALA A 172 -1.60 10.01 -11.26
CA ALA A 172 -2.96 9.91 -10.75
C ALA A 172 -3.85 9.26 -11.82
N PHE A 173 -4.64 8.28 -11.41
CA PHE A 173 -5.70 7.70 -12.23
C PHE A 173 -7.05 8.15 -11.70
N GLN A 174 -8.02 8.26 -12.59
CA GLN A 174 -9.42 8.38 -12.21
C GLN A 174 -10.14 7.13 -12.72
N PHE A 175 -10.48 6.20 -11.82
CA PHE A 175 -11.38 5.11 -12.18
C PHE A 175 -12.82 5.59 -12.00
N ARG A 176 -13.55 5.75 -13.11
CA ARG A 176 -15.01 5.69 -13.06
C ARG A 176 -15.36 4.24 -12.76
N HIS A 177 -16.08 3.98 -11.66
CA HIS A 177 -16.77 2.70 -11.49
C HIS A 177 -17.81 2.57 -12.63
N CYS A 178 -17.44 1.89 -13.71
CA CYS A 178 -18.38 1.44 -14.74
C CYS A 178 -19.17 0.25 -14.19
N ALA A 179 -20.08 0.49 -13.24
CA ALA A 179 -21.02 -0.51 -12.77
C ALA A 179 -22.45 0.01 -12.94
N GLY A 180 -23.07 -0.33 -14.07
CA GLY A 180 -24.52 -0.48 -14.24
C GLY A 180 -25.39 0.79 -14.22
N LYS A 181 -25.91 1.16 -15.40
CA LYS A 181 -27.09 2.04 -15.63
C LYS A 181 -27.16 3.31 -14.75
N LEU A 182 -26.47 4.36 -15.21
CA LEU A 182 -26.56 5.70 -14.64
C LEU A 182 -27.91 6.35 -14.96
N HIS A 183 -28.70 6.62 -13.92
CA HIS A 183 -29.64 7.74 -13.91
C HIS A 183 -28.84 9.06 -14.01
N PRO A 184 -29.31 10.05 -14.78
CA PRO A 184 -28.58 11.29 -15.02
C PRO A 184 -28.87 12.32 -13.91
N VAL A 185 -28.40 12.12 -12.68
CA VAL A 185 -28.39 13.20 -11.67
C VAL A 185 -27.17 13.03 -10.73
N SER A 186 -26.14 13.84 -10.98
CA SER A 186 -25.18 14.37 -9.99
C SER A 186 -24.29 13.39 -9.21
N LEU A 187 -23.21 12.90 -9.83
CA LEU A 187 -22.04 12.35 -9.13
C LEU A 187 -20.75 12.97 -9.69
N LEU A 188 -20.56 14.26 -9.39
CA LEU A 188 -19.29 14.96 -9.55
C LEU A 188 -18.46 14.80 -8.26
N GLN A 189 -17.78 13.67 -8.11
CA GLN A 189 -16.50 13.65 -7.41
C GLN A 189 -15.41 13.56 -8.47
N GLN A 190 -15.25 14.69 -9.16
CA GLN A 190 -14.06 14.99 -9.93
C GLN A 190 -12.89 14.95 -8.93
N VAL A 191 -11.77 14.31 -9.28
CA VAL A 191 -10.54 14.51 -8.51
C VAL A 191 -10.22 15.98 -8.67
N ASP A 192 -10.55 16.80 -7.68
CA ASP A 192 -10.27 18.23 -7.66
C ASP A 192 -8.76 18.43 -7.48
N LEU A 193 -8.04 18.21 -8.57
CA LEU A 193 -6.65 18.58 -8.74
C LEU A 193 -6.48 20.10 -8.70
N GLY A 194 -7.56 20.88 -8.90
CA GLY A 194 -7.55 22.33 -8.74
C GLY A 194 -7.18 22.74 -7.31
N ASN A 195 -7.58 21.93 -6.32
CA ASN A 195 -7.13 22.06 -4.94
C ASN A 195 -5.78 21.40 -4.66
N PHE A 196 -5.23 20.57 -5.57
CA PHE A 196 -3.90 19.99 -5.41
C PHE A 196 -2.84 21.00 -5.83
N HIS A 197 -2.49 21.88 -4.89
CA HIS A 197 -1.39 22.82 -5.07
C HIS A 197 -0.08 22.04 -5.24
N LEU A 198 0.39 21.90 -6.49
CA LEU A 198 1.70 21.33 -6.84
C LEU A 198 2.89 22.10 -6.23
N GLY A 199 2.63 23.22 -5.54
CA GLY A 199 3.64 23.97 -4.79
C GLY A 199 4.35 23.16 -3.72
N TYR A 200 3.76 22.05 -3.24
CA TYR A 200 4.39 21.12 -2.30
C TYR A 200 5.33 20.09 -2.93
N THR A 201 5.43 20.06 -4.27
CA THR A 201 6.28 19.12 -5.02
C THR A 201 7.23 19.88 -5.96
N PRO A 202 8.16 20.71 -5.44
CA PRO A 202 9.02 21.56 -6.28
C PRO A 202 9.96 20.75 -7.20
N ASN A 203 10.20 19.48 -6.87
CA ASN A 203 11.10 18.58 -7.60
C ASN A 203 10.40 17.68 -8.63
N LEU A 204 9.11 17.94 -8.92
CA LEU A 204 8.33 17.09 -9.82
C LEU A 204 8.86 17.15 -11.26
N ARG A 205 9.32 16.00 -11.77
CA ARG A 205 9.86 15.85 -13.14
C ARG A 205 8.87 15.26 -14.12
N SER A 206 7.93 14.48 -13.61
CA SER A 206 6.94 13.76 -14.40
C SER A 206 5.60 13.79 -13.70
N LEU A 207 4.62 14.35 -14.39
CA LEU A 207 3.22 14.29 -14.02
C LEU A 207 2.47 13.50 -15.09
N LYS A 208 1.86 12.38 -14.71
CA LYS A 208 1.02 11.60 -15.60
C LYS A 208 -0.39 11.53 -15.05
N LEU A 209 -1.32 12.10 -15.78
CA LEU A 209 -2.73 12.03 -15.47
C LEU A 209 -3.41 11.14 -16.50
N VAL A 210 -4.12 10.12 -16.03
CA VAL A 210 -4.72 9.10 -16.92
C VAL A 210 -6.22 9.10 -16.69
N ASN A 211 -6.97 9.21 -17.78
CA ASN A 211 -8.45 9.23 -17.80
C ASN A 211 -9.07 10.42 -17.05
N ILE A 212 -8.52 11.63 -17.21
CA ILE A 212 -9.22 12.84 -16.74
C ILE A 212 -10.23 13.26 -17.80
N ASP A 213 -11.51 13.28 -17.46
CA ASP A 213 -12.52 13.94 -18.28
C ASP A 213 -12.48 15.45 -18.03
N GLN A 214 -12.36 16.22 -19.11
CA GLN A 214 -12.63 17.66 -19.11
C GLN A 214 -14.14 17.85 -19.26
N ASN A 215 -14.79 18.41 -18.24
CA ASN A 215 -16.10 19.02 -18.42
C ASN A 215 -15.89 20.52 -18.55
N ASP A 216 -16.33 21.07 -19.69
CA ASP A 216 -16.57 22.51 -19.86
C ASP A 216 -17.82 22.95 -19.06
#